data_AF-A0A950XSA7-F1
#
_entry.id   AF-A0A950XSA7-F1
#
_cell.length_a   1.000
_cell.length_b   1.000
_cell.length_c   1.000
_cell.angle_alpha   90.00
_cell.angle_beta   90.00
_cell.angle_gamma   90.00
#
_symmetry.space_group_name_H-M   'P 1'
#
loop_
_entity.id
_entity.type
_entity.pdbx_description
1 polymer ?
#
loop_
_entity_poly.entity_id
_entity_poly.type
_entity_poly.pdbx_seq_one_letter_code
_entity_poly.pdbx_strand_id
1 'polypeptide(L)'
;MKVLFATLFAALCSMHCMAQAKGLRIVFQPESAQFSVAAHEYEDIWAREGQKITAAMEAASGLKFENRTVKAIVLEAVSSSGYKNLPMRLRASYSLETKKATLIHELGHRLQSDLFHRDEDDHKYLFLWLYDVWVTLYGREFADEQVAVEKSRGRMYPAAWDFALSFTAEQRAAKWKETMAERTHR
;
A
#
# COMPACT_ATOMS: atom_id res chain seq x y z
N MET A 1 -15.73 -4.30 -67.02
CA MET A 1 -16.93 -3.83 -66.29
C MET A 1 -16.72 -4.13 -64.81
N LYS A 2 -16.70 -3.08 -63.99
CA LYS A 2 -17.02 -2.97 -62.54
C LYS A 2 -16.41 -3.97 -61.53
N VAL A 3 -15.40 -3.52 -60.76
CA VAL A 3 -15.45 -3.05 -59.35
C VAL A 3 -15.63 -4.19 -58.33
N LEU A 4 -14.67 -4.37 -57.42
CA LEU A 4 -14.89 -4.28 -55.96
C LEU A 4 -13.60 -4.54 -55.17
N PHE A 5 -12.97 -3.44 -54.76
CA PHE A 5 -12.09 -3.35 -53.61
C PHE A 5 -12.88 -3.72 -52.34
N ALA A 6 -12.35 -4.62 -51.54
CA ALA A 6 -12.78 -4.81 -50.15
C ALA A 6 -11.52 -4.80 -49.27
N THR A 7 -11.14 -3.60 -48.82
CA THR A 7 -10.16 -3.41 -47.75
C THR A 7 -10.84 -3.74 -46.42
N LEU A 8 -10.47 -4.88 -45.85
CA LEU A 8 -10.90 -5.31 -44.53
C LEU A 8 -10.08 -4.55 -43.48
N PHE A 9 -10.67 -3.54 -42.84
CA PHE A 9 -10.13 -2.92 -41.64
C PHE A 9 -10.36 -3.87 -40.45
N ALA A 10 -9.33 -4.63 -40.05
CA ALA A 10 -9.34 -5.35 -38.80
C ALA A 10 -9.06 -4.37 -37.65
N ALA A 11 -10.12 -3.99 -36.93
CA ALA A 11 -9.99 -3.28 -35.66
C ALA A 11 -9.36 -4.22 -34.62
N LEU A 12 -8.08 -4.02 -34.32
CA LEU A 12 -7.42 -4.62 -33.16
C LEU A 12 -7.99 -3.98 -31.90
N CYS A 13 -9.05 -4.57 -31.35
CA CYS A 13 -9.40 -4.39 -29.96
C CYS A 13 -8.29 -5.03 -29.12
N SER A 14 -7.31 -4.22 -28.72
CA SER A 14 -6.31 -4.60 -27.72
C SER A 14 -7.03 -4.80 -26.39
N MET A 15 -7.57 -6.01 -26.16
CA MET A 15 -7.91 -6.49 -24.83
C MET A 15 -6.60 -6.55 -24.04
N HIS A 16 -6.26 -5.47 -23.35
CA HIS A 16 -5.33 -5.52 -22.23
C HIS A 16 -6.05 -6.24 -21.10
N CYS A 17 -6.13 -7.57 -21.21
CA CYS A 17 -6.30 -8.42 -20.05
C CYS A 17 -5.04 -8.22 -19.24
N MET A 18 -5.08 -7.29 -18.28
CA MET A 18 -4.06 -7.13 -17.26
C MET A 18 -3.97 -8.47 -16.53
N ALA A 19 -3.04 -9.32 -16.99
CA ALA A 19 -2.67 -10.54 -16.29
C ALA A 19 -2.19 -10.10 -14.91
N GLN A 20 -3.05 -10.20 -13.91
CA GLN A 20 -2.70 -9.92 -12.53
C GLN A 20 -1.51 -10.83 -12.21
N ALA A 21 -0.35 -10.22 -11.98
CA ALA A 21 0.87 -10.96 -11.68
C ALA A 21 0.61 -11.94 -10.53
N LYS A 22 1.25 -13.13 -10.55
CA LYS A 22 1.31 -14.02 -9.37
C LYS A 22 1.71 -13.15 -8.17
N GLY A 23 0.80 -12.91 -7.22
CA GLY A 23 1.04 -11.92 -6.17
C GLY A 23 -0.20 -11.58 -5.36
N LEU A 24 -0.01 -10.70 -4.38
CA LEU A 24 -1.06 -10.21 -3.47
C LEU A 24 -2.29 -9.70 -4.24
N ARG A 25 -3.46 -10.21 -3.88
CA ARG A 25 -4.76 -9.71 -4.34
C ARG A 25 -5.48 -9.02 -3.20
N ILE A 26 -6.11 -7.87 -3.48
CA ILE A 26 -6.96 -7.18 -2.52
C ILE A 26 -8.39 -7.12 -3.07
N VAL A 27 -9.36 -7.43 -2.22
CA VAL A 27 -10.80 -7.28 -2.53
C VAL A 27 -11.35 -6.20 -1.60
N PHE A 28 -11.76 -5.09 -2.19
CA PHE A 28 -12.37 -3.98 -1.48
C PHE A 28 -13.88 -4.19 -1.39
N GLN A 29 -14.44 -4.10 -0.18
CA GLN A 29 -15.86 -4.24 0.07
C GLN A 29 -16.32 -3.05 0.92
N PRO A 30 -17.33 -2.27 0.49
CA PRO A 30 -17.91 -1.26 1.36
C PRO A 30 -18.68 -1.92 2.50
N GLU A 31 -18.60 -1.38 3.71
CA GLU A 31 -19.39 -1.85 4.86
C GLU A 31 -20.90 -1.66 4.64
N SER A 32 -21.28 -0.60 3.93
CA SER A 32 -22.66 -0.33 3.50
C SER A 32 -22.66 0.47 2.19
N ALA A 33 -23.84 0.56 1.54
CA ALA A 33 -23.97 1.18 0.22
C ALA A 33 -23.43 2.62 0.14
N GLN A 34 -23.50 3.39 1.25
CA GLN A 34 -22.99 4.77 1.30
C GLN A 34 -21.48 4.88 1.10
N PHE A 35 -20.72 3.80 1.34
CA PHE A 35 -19.27 3.77 1.18
C PHE A 35 -18.81 3.18 -0.16
N SER A 36 -19.73 2.89 -1.08
CA SER A 36 -19.41 2.23 -2.36
C SER A 36 -18.45 3.06 -3.23
N VAL A 37 -18.63 4.39 -3.26
CA VAL A 37 -17.73 5.28 -4.01
C VAL A 37 -16.29 5.18 -3.47
N ALA A 38 -16.13 5.26 -2.15
CA ALA A 38 -14.80 5.14 -1.54
C ALA A 38 -14.18 3.75 -1.75
N ALA A 39 -14.98 2.68 -1.76
CA ALA A 39 -14.49 1.35 -2.09
C ALA A 39 -13.97 1.25 -3.53
N HIS A 40 -14.68 1.84 -4.49
CA HIS A 40 -14.21 1.93 -5.87
C HIS A 40 -12.95 2.79 -6.03
N GLU A 41 -12.79 3.86 -5.26
CA GLU A 41 -11.54 4.64 -5.29
C GLU A 41 -10.33 3.82 -4.85
N TYR A 42 -10.46 2.99 -3.80
CA TYR A 42 -9.38 2.08 -3.39
C TYR A 42 -9.13 0.98 -4.44
N GLU A 43 -10.19 0.45 -5.05
CA GLU A 43 -10.10 -0.51 -6.14
C GLU A 43 -9.35 0.07 -7.35
N ASP A 44 -9.66 1.32 -7.73
CA ASP A 44 -9.01 2.04 -8.82
C ASP A 44 -7.53 2.31 -8.54
N ILE A 45 -7.18 2.72 -7.31
CA ILE A 45 -5.78 2.84 -6.86
C ILE A 45 -5.08 1.49 -7.06
N TRP A 46 -5.65 0.40 -6.55
CA TRP A 46 -5.01 -0.91 -6.60
C TRP A 46 -4.88 -1.44 -8.04
N ALA A 47 -5.91 -1.27 -8.87
CA ALA A 47 -5.90 -1.71 -10.25
C ALA A 47 -4.82 -1.00 -11.10
N ARG A 48 -4.62 0.31 -10.86
CA ARG A 48 -3.66 1.12 -11.61
C ARG A 48 -2.24 1.02 -11.07
N GLU A 49 -2.10 0.87 -9.75
CA GLU A 49 -0.84 1.12 -9.06
C GLU A 49 -0.32 -0.07 -8.25
N GLY A 50 -1.14 -1.10 -8.03
CA GLY A 50 -0.81 -2.21 -7.13
C GLY A 50 0.52 -2.91 -7.44
N GLN A 51 0.84 -3.06 -8.73
CA GLN A 51 2.12 -3.66 -9.15
C GLN A 51 3.33 -2.80 -8.80
N LYS A 52 3.27 -1.47 -9.02
CA LYS A 52 4.39 -0.59 -8.65
C LYS A 52 4.48 -0.38 -7.13
N ILE A 53 3.35 -0.35 -6.44
CA ILE A 53 3.28 -0.28 -4.97
C ILE A 53 3.98 -1.50 -4.37
N THR A 54 3.56 -2.71 -4.77
CA THR A 54 4.18 -3.95 -4.27
C THR A 54 5.67 -4.01 -4.57
N ALA A 55 6.08 -3.71 -5.80
CA ALA A 55 7.50 -3.69 -6.16
C ALA A 55 8.32 -2.71 -5.31
N ALA A 56 7.81 -1.48 -5.08
CA ALA A 56 8.50 -0.49 -4.27
C ALA A 56 8.59 -0.92 -2.80
N MET A 57 7.52 -1.46 -2.23
CA MET A 57 7.50 -1.95 -0.86
C MET A 57 8.46 -3.12 -0.65
N GLU A 58 8.47 -4.09 -1.56
CA GLU A 58 9.39 -5.23 -1.49
C GLU A 58 10.85 -4.80 -1.69
N ALA A 59 11.11 -3.82 -2.55
CA ALA A 59 12.46 -3.29 -2.75
C ALA A 59 12.97 -2.55 -1.51
N ALA A 60 12.14 -1.72 -0.88
CA ALA A 60 12.52 -0.93 0.30
C ALA A 60 12.64 -1.79 1.58
N SER A 61 11.73 -2.75 1.76
CA SER A 61 11.69 -3.61 2.94
C SER A 61 12.58 -4.85 2.83
N GLY A 62 12.91 -5.32 1.61
CA GLY A 62 13.55 -6.63 1.42
C GLY A 62 12.66 -7.83 1.75
N LEU A 63 11.39 -7.60 2.12
CA LEU A 63 10.37 -8.64 2.36
C LEU A 63 9.59 -8.94 1.07
N LYS A 64 8.80 -10.02 1.09
CA LYS A 64 7.98 -10.45 -0.04
C LYS A 64 6.53 -10.64 0.37
N PHE A 65 5.61 -10.17 -0.47
CA PHE A 65 4.21 -10.46 -0.26
C PHE A 65 3.92 -11.93 -0.59
N GLU A 66 3.19 -12.60 0.30
CA GLU A 66 2.66 -13.92 0.02
C GLU A 66 1.61 -13.87 -1.11
N ASN A 67 1.50 -14.96 -1.87
CA ASN A 67 0.42 -15.12 -2.83
C ASN A 67 -0.89 -15.45 -2.08
N ARG A 68 -1.64 -14.41 -1.73
CA ARG A 68 -2.90 -14.52 -0.99
C ARG A 68 -3.90 -13.46 -1.42
N THR A 69 -5.17 -13.70 -1.09
CA THR A 69 -6.21 -12.68 -1.15
C THR A 69 -6.39 -12.04 0.23
N VAL A 70 -6.41 -10.71 0.25
CA VAL A 70 -6.72 -9.90 1.43
C VAL A 70 -8.05 -9.21 1.20
N LYS A 71 -8.93 -9.29 2.20
CA LYS A 71 -10.18 -8.53 2.21
C LYS A 71 -9.93 -7.17 2.87
N ALA A 72 -10.41 -6.10 2.27
CA ALA A 72 -10.41 -4.76 2.83
C ALA A 72 -11.85 -4.23 2.94
N ILE A 73 -12.27 -3.90 4.16
CA ILE A 73 -13.59 -3.32 4.43
C ILE A 73 -13.45 -1.79 4.45
N VAL A 74 -14.23 -1.10 3.61
CA VAL A 74 -14.23 0.36 3.52
C VAL A 74 -15.40 0.94 4.31
N LEU A 75 -15.09 1.77 5.30
CA LEU A 75 -16.04 2.28 6.30
C LEU A 75 -15.54 3.58 6.93
N GLU A 76 -16.33 4.21 7.80
CA GLU A 76 -15.89 5.38 8.56
C GLU A 76 -15.32 4.98 9.93
N ALA A 77 -14.10 4.46 9.93
CA ALA A 77 -13.36 4.07 11.14
C ALA A 77 -11.85 4.34 10.98
N VAL A 78 -11.09 4.21 12.07
CA VAL A 78 -9.63 4.20 11.99
C VAL A 78 -9.20 3.04 11.08
N SER A 79 -8.33 3.34 10.11
CA SER A 79 -7.77 2.32 9.24
C SER A 79 -6.93 1.33 10.05
N SER A 80 -6.93 0.08 9.62
CA SER A 80 -6.08 -0.95 10.22
C SER A 80 -5.76 -2.05 9.21
N SER A 81 -4.57 -2.60 9.36
CA SER A 81 -4.02 -3.68 8.54
C SER A 81 -4.74 -5.01 8.73
N GLY A 82 -5.54 -5.14 9.78
CA GLY A 82 -6.05 -6.43 10.24
C GLY A 82 -4.90 -7.30 10.74
N TYR A 83 -5.06 -8.62 10.66
CA TYR A 83 -3.99 -9.57 11.01
C TYR A 83 -4.27 -10.94 10.40
N LYS A 84 -3.32 -11.50 9.65
CA LYS A 84 -3.48 -12.79 8.94
C LYS A 84 -4.82 -12.87 8.20
N ASN A 85 -5.77 -13.66 8.67
CA ASN A 85 -7.06 -13.85 7.99
C ASN A 85 -8.11 -12.79 8.33
N LEU A 86 -7.81 -11.87 9.26
CA LEU A 86 -8.67 -10.74 9.55
C LEU A 86 -8.55 -9.67 8.45
N PRO A 87 -9.68 -9.06 8.04
CA PRO A 87 -9.69 -8.07 6.98
C PRO A 87 -8.97 -6.79 7.40
N MET A 88 -8.43 -6.09 6.41
CA MET A 88 -8.08 -4.68 6.55
C MET A 88 -9.35 -3.85 6.75
N ARG A 89 -9.22 -2.74 7.44
CA ARG A 89 -10.22 -1.67 7.53
C ARG A 89 -9.63 -0.41 6.94
N LEU A 90 -10.35 0.27 6.07
CA LEU A 90 -9.86 1.46 5.37
C LEU A 90 -10.90 2.57 5.48
N ARG A 91 -10.47 3.75 5.93
CA ARG A 91 -11.37 4.89 6.09
C ARG A 91 -11.89 5.40 4.74
N ALA A 92 -13.19 5.61 4.66
CA ALA A 92 -13.88 6.08 3.46
C ALA A 92 -13.64 7.57 3.18
N SER A 93 -13.68 8.42 4.21
CA SER A 93 -13.64 9.89 4.09
C SER A 93 -12.28 10.51 3.73
N TYR A 94 -11.20 9.71 3.63
CA TYR A 94 -9.88 10.22 3.26
C TYR A 94 -9.83 10.79 1.83
N SER A 95 -9.03 11.83 1.62
CA SER A 95 -8.71 12.32 0.27
C SER A 95 -8.01 11.23 -0.55
N LEU A 96 -8.02 11.34 -1.89
CA LEU A 96 -7.38 10.35 -2.76
C LEU A 96 -5.90 10.09 -2.39
N GLU A 97 -5.13 11.15 -2.16
CA GLU A 97 -3.72 11.04 -1.76
C GLU A 97 -3.57 10.36 -0.39
N THR A 98 -4.44 10.71 0.57
CA THR A 98 -4.45 10.04 1.89
C THR A 98 -4.87 8.58 1.78
N LYS A 99 -5.78 8.22 0.86
CA LYS A 99 -6.15 6.82 0.58
C LYS A 99 -4.97 6.03 0.05
N LYS A 100 -4.18 6.58 -0.89
CA LYS A 100 -2.95 5.94 -1.39
C LYS A 100 -1.96 5.69 -0.25
N ALA A 101 -1.67 6.72 0.53
CA ALA A 101 -0.72 6.65 1.64
C ALA A 101 -1.16 5.62 2.69
N THR A 102 -2.43 5.68 3.08
CA THR A 102 -3.06 4.76 4.04
C THR A 102 -3.01 3.32 3.53
N LEU A 103 -3.35 3.07 2.26
CA LEU A 103 -3.28 1.72 1.69
C LEU A 103 -1.87 1.13 1.81
N ILE A 104 -0.84 1.92 1.49
CA ILE A 104 0.56 1.49 1.57
C ILE A 104 0.98 1.27 3.03
N HIS A 105 0.58 2.16 3.94
CA HIS A 105 0.82 2.05 5.38
C HIS A 105 0.26 0.72 5.92
N GLU A 106 -1.02 0.46 5.70
CA GLU A 106 -1.67 -0.75 6.20
C GLU A 106 -1.12 -2.01 5.56
N LEU A 107 -0.79 -1.96 4.26
CA LEU A 107 -0.10 -3.07 3.60
C LEU A 107 1.30 -3.30 4.17
N GLY A 108 1.97 -2.25 4.66
CA GLY A 108 3.30 -2.36 5.26
C GLY A 108 3.27 -3.15 6.56
N HIS A 109 2.30 -2.88 7.44
CA HIS A 109 2.06 -3.73 8.61
C HIS A 109 1.78 -5.19 8.23
N ARG A 110 1.01 -5.44 7.15
CA ARG A 110 0.78 -6.80 6.67
C ARG A 110 2.05 -7.46 6.14
N LEU A 111 2.90 -6.71 5.45
CA LEU A 111 4.15 -7.22 4.88
C LEU A 111 5.14 -7.66 5.96
N GLN A 112 5.22 -6.92 7.08
CA GLN A 112 6.11 -7.22 8.19
C GLN A 112 5.45 -8.00 9.34
N SER A 113 4.23 -8.53 9.15
CA SER A 113 3.42 -9.10 10.26
C SER A 113 4.03 -10.32 10.93
N ASP A 114 4.96 -11.01 10.28
CA ASP A 114 5.66 -12.17 10.84
C ASP A 114 6.89 -11.78 11.67
N LEU A 115 7.34 -10.52 11.60
CA LEU A 115 8.48 -10.01 12.38
C LEU A 115 8.07 -9.45 13.75
N PHE A 116 6.78 -9.17 13.96
CA PHE A 116 6.27 -8.49 15.14
C PHE A 116 5.09 -9.25 15.77
N HIS A 117 4.97 -9.16 17.09
CA HIS A 117 3.78 -9.68 17.75
C HIS A 117 2.57 -8.80 17.43
N ARG A 118 1.38 -9.38 17.42
CA ARG A 118 0.14 -8.68 17.06
C ARG A 118 -0.11 -7.40 17.88
N ASP A 119 0.26 -7.42 19.16
CA ASP A 119 0.01 -6.32 20.09
C ASP A 119 1.24 -5.41 20.26
N GLU A 120 2.29 -5.64 19.47
CA GLU A 120 3.49 -4.81 19.47
C GLU A 120 3.27 -3.58 18.57
N ASP A 121 3.68 -2.41 19.06
CA ASP A 121 3.74 -1.20 18.24
C ASP A 121 4.97 -1.24 17.33
N ASP A 122 4.72 -1.51 16.05
CA ASP A 122 5.74 -1.66 15.00
C ASP A 122 5.90 -0.40 14.12
N HIS A 123 5.20 0.71 14.40
CA HIS A 123 5.20 1.91 13.55
C HIS A 123 6.59 2.49 13.37
N LYS A 124 7.39 2.57 14.45
CA LYS A 124 8.77 3.08 14.36
C LYS A 124 9.65 2.27 13.42
N TYR A 125 9.35 0.98 13.23
CA TYR A 125 10.08 0.10 12.32
C TYR A 125 9.53 0.17 10.91
N LEU A 126 8.19 0.22 10.74
CA LEU A 126 7.55 0.48 9.46
C LEU A 126 8.09 1.77 8.82
N PHE A 127 8.20 2.84 9.62
CA PHE A 127 8.58 4.17 9.13
C PHE A 127 10.04 4.25 8.69
N LEU A 128 10.89 3.26 9.05
CA LEU A 128 12.25 3.18 8.52
C LEU A 128 12.26 2.98 6.99
N TRP A 129 11.20 2.47 6.39
CA TRP A 129 11.18 2.27 4.94
C TRP A 129 9.92 2.83 4.26
N LEU A 130 8.83 3.07 5.01
CA LEU A 130 7.57 3.62 4.45
C LEU A 130 7.75 4.99 3.78
N TYR A 131 8.52 5.90 4.39
CA TYR A 131 8.79 7.22 3.81
C TYR A 131 9.44 7.11 2.43
N ASP A 132 10.45 6.25 2.31
CA ASP A 132 11.20 6.06 1.07
C ASP A 132 10.34 5.41 -0.02
N VAL A 133 9.37 4.57 0.35
CA VAL A 133 8.35 4.05 -0.58
C VAL A 133 7.47 5.17 -1.11
N TRP A 134 6.98 6.06 -0.25
CA TRP A 134 6.19 7.22 -0.70
C TRP A 134 6.98 8.16 -1.61
N VAL A 135 8.24 8.46 -1.24
CA VAL A 135 9.13 9.27 -2.08
C VAL A 135 9.33 8.62 -3.45
N THR A 136 9.55 7.31 -3.49
CA THR A 136 9.77 6.55 -4.73
C THR A 136 8.55 6.56 -5.64
N LEU A 137 7.35 6.44 -5.07
CA LEU A 137 6.11 6.32 -5.85
C LEU A 137 5.54 7.68 -6.29
N TYR A 138 5.65 8.69 -5.42
CA TYR A 138 4.89 9.94 -5.54
C TYR A 138 5.71 11.21 -5.29
N GLY A 139 7.00 11.07 -4.97
CA GLY A 139 7.89 12.21 -4.71
C GLY A 139 7.87 12.68 -3.25
N ARG A 140 8.83 13.56 -2.93
CA ARG A 140 9.07 14.06 -1.58
C ARG A 140 7.92 14.88 -1.03
N GLU A 141 7.32 15.74 -1.84
CA GLU A 141 6.20 16.60 -1.43
C GLU A 141 5.02 15.76 -0.90
N PHE A 142 4.61 14.74 -1.66
CA PHE A 142 3.61 13.78 -1.22
C PHE A 142 4.03 13.12 0.12
N ALA A 143 5.25 12.60 0.21
CA ALA A 143 5.70 11.91 1.41
C ALA A 143 5.67 12.82 2.65
N ASP A 144 6.12 14.07 2.52
CA ASP A 144 6.14 15.06 3.60
C ASP A 144 4.72 15.45 4.04
N GLU A 145 3.79 15.63 3.10
CA GLU A 145 2.37 15.87 3.40
C GLU A 145 1.74 14.70 4.15
N GLN A 146 2.00 13.47 3.74
CA GLN A 146 1.43 12.28 4.39
C GLN A 146 2.03 12.05 5.78
N VAL A 147 3.31 12.36 5.99
CA VAL A 147 3.90 12.42 7.34
C VAL A 147 3.16 13.44 8.19
N ALA A 148 2.88 14.65 7.67
CA ALA A 148 2.14 15.66 8.44
C ALA A 148 0.71 15.18 8.79
N VAL A 149 0.00 14.56 7.84
CA VAL A 149 -1.32 13.97 8.05
C VAL A 149 -1.27 12.86 9.10
N GLU A 150 -0.26 12.00 9.09
CA GLU A 150 -0.11 10.95 10.08
C GLU A 150 0.28 11.49 11.46
N LYS A 151 1.18 12.48 11.52
CA LYS A 151 1.55 13.14 12.79
C LYS A 151 0.36 13.84 13.44
N SER A 152 -0.64 14.29 12.69
CA SER A 152 -1.87 14.84 13.28
C SER A 152 -2.80 13.74 13.85
N ARG A 153 -2.49 12.45 13.65
CA ARG A 153 -3.25 11.32 14.19
C ARG A 153 -2.65 10.85 15.52
N GLY A 154 -3.34 11.10 16.62
CA GLY A 154 -2.97 10.52 17.92
C GLY A 154 -1.55 10.86 18.41
N ARG A 155 -1.15 10.31 19.56
CA ARG A 155 0.15 10.66 20.19
C ARG A 155 1.33 9.79 19.74
N MET A 156 1.08 8.60 19.18
CA MET A 156 2.14 7.64 18.83
C MET A 156 2.85 7.97 17.51
N TYR A 157 2.12 8.46 16.51
CA TYR A 157 2.66 8.75 15.18
C TYR A 157 3.77 9.80 15.18
N PRO A 158 3.67 10.94 15.89
CA PRO A 158 4.76 11.92 15.97
C PRO A 158 6.10 11.31 16.38
N ALA A 159 6.13 10.56 17.48
CA ALA A 159 7.37 9.99 18.01
C ALA A 159 7.98 8.95 17.06
N ALA A 160 7.14 8.11 16.43
CA ALA A 160 7.61 7.13 15.46
C ALA A 160 8.18 7.80 14.20
N TRP A 161 7.52 8.85 13.69
CA TRP A 161 8.00 9.60 12.53
C TRP A 161 9.28 10.37 12.83
N ASP A 162 9.35 11.04 13.99
CA ASP A 162 10.55 11.78 14.41
C ASP A 162 11.75 10.84 14.56
N PHE A 163 11.53 9.64 15.10
CA PHE A 163 12.56 8.62 15.15
C PHE A 163 13.05 8.23 13.76
N ALA A 164 12.16 7.85 12.84
CA ALA A 164 12.55 7.41 11.50
C ALA A 164 13.23 8.53 10.69
N LEU A 165 12.72 9.76 10.78
CA LEU A 165 13.21 10.91 10.03
C LEU A 165 14.43 11.61 10.66
N SER A 166 14.87 11.18 11.85
CA SER A 166 16.18 11.56 12.40
C SER A 166 17.37 10.93 11.65
N PHE A 167 17.10 9.94 10.80
CA PHE A 167 18.08 9.21 10.01
C PHE A 167 18.04 9.63 8.53
N THR A 168 19.17 9.56 7.83
CA THR A 168 19.20 9.60 6.35
C THR A 168 18.54 8.35 5.76
N ALA A 169 18.29 8.34 4.45
CA ALA A 169 17.72 7.16 3.78
C ALA A 169 18.61 5.92 3.95
N GLU A 170 19.92 6.07 3.83
CA GLU A 170 20.89 4.99 4.01
C GLU A 170 20.91 4.48 5.46
N GLN A 171 20.84 5.40 6.42
CA GLN A 171 20.80 5.06 7.84
C GLN A 171 19.50 4.33 8.22
N ARG A 172 18.35 4.77 7.68
CA ARG A 172 17.09 4.06 7.88
C ARG A 172 17.14 2.64 7.30
N ALA A 173 17.65 2.49 6.08
CA ALA A 173 17.81 1.18 5.45
C ALA A 173 18.75 0.25 6.25
N ALA A 174 19.86 0.78 6.76
CA ALA A 174 20.78 0.02 7.62
C ALA A 174 20.09 -0.43 8.93
N LYS A 175 19.38 0.47 9.60
CA LYS A 175 18.65 0.18 10.84
C LYS A 175 17.50 -0.79 10.64
N TRP A 176 16.84 -0.74 9.48
CA TRP A 176 15.84 -1.72 9.09
C TRP A 176 16.47 -3.10 8.89
N LYS A 177 17.62 -3.18 8.21
CA LYS A 177 18.38 -4.44 8.04
C LYS A 177 18.79 -5.06 9.38
N GLU A 178 19.26 -4.24 10.33
CA GLU A 178 19.54 -4.67 11.71
C GLU A 178 18.28 -5.24 12.37
N THR A 179 17.16 -4.52 12.27
CA THR A 179 15.87 -4.96 12.81
C THR A 179 15.45 -6.32 12.24
N MET A 180 15.55 -6.51 10.92
CA MET A 180 15.23 -7.80 10.28
C MET A 180 16.11 -8.94 10.81
N ALA A 181 17.42 -8.70 10.97
CA ALA A 181 18.33 -9.70 11.51
C ALA A 181 17.95 -10.08 12.95
N GLU A 182 17.66 -9.09 13.80
CA GLU A 182 17.25 -9.34 15.20
C GLU A 182 15.92 -10.10 15.32
N ARG A 183 14.98 -9.87 14.40
CA ARG A 183 13.62 -10.41 14.48
C ARG A 183 13.47 -11.77 13.81
N THR A 184 14.23 -12.05 12.75
CA THR A 184 14.19 -13.34 12.04
C THR A 184 14.85 -14.48 12.84
N HIS A 185 15.67 -14.15 13.83
CA HIS A 185 16.36 -15.11 14.70
C HIS A 185 15.69 -15.31 16.07
N ARG A 186 14.46 -14.79 16.28
CA ARG A 186 13.65 -15.04 17.47
C ARG A 186 12.67 -16.18 17.23
#